data_AF-A0A961R8S9-F1
#
_entry.id   AF-A0A961R8S9-F1
#
_cell.length_a   1.000
_cell.length_b   1.000
_cell.length_c   1.000
_cell.angle_alpha   90.00
_cell.angle_beta   90.00
_cell.angle_gamma   90.00
#
_symmetry.space_group_name_H-M   'P 1'
#
loop_
_entity.id
_entity.type
_entity.pdbx_description
1 polymer ?
#
loop_
_entity_poly.entity_id
_entity_poly.type
_entity_poly.pdbx_seq_one_letter_code
_entity_poly.pdbx_strand_id
1 'polypeptide(L)'
;MRKIKMSLNHYDIKMREIFYGILDVENSKTPEKLYLLFRLALIFSVGVFIVNLFSIGTSDFGQWGDFFGGVLNPILTFLMFMGVLITLALQQRELSDARIQFERSASALEAQQATAATQAFESTLFNIINSFNQNTSQLDLIPKGGRPPITGRDCFETFYTRFSKIFKEKSDKHASSYSDEQILYWSFDLFYKENEQNLSNYFQTLDIIFRIVRNAPSSNKEYLDIVLAQLSNREIIIYFYYLIADKSPEIRSYLEEQDAFSSLPVAYLLNDQHAGMGAKLGVQQATGRRSSVRIPPGIR
;
A
#
# COMPACT_ATOMS: atom_id res chain seq x y z
N MET A 1 45.63 59.98 4.70
CA MET A 1 45.38 58.57 5.10
C MET A 1 43.88 58.19 5.21
N ARG A 2 42.99 58.98 5.84
CA ARG A 2 41.55 58.62 5.98
C ARG A 2 40.79 58.36 4.66
N LYS A 3 40.97 59.21 3.63
CA LYS A 3 40.30 59.03 2.31
C LYS A 3 40.69 57.74 1.57
N ILE A 4 41.97 57.35 1.64
CA ILE A 4 42.49 56.12 1.00
C ILE A 4 41.91 54.87 1.68
N LYS A 5 41.83 54.88 3.02
CA LYS A 5 41.26 53.78 3.80
C LYS A 5 39.75 53.60 3.53
N MET A 6 39.03 54.71 3.34
CA MET A 6 37.59 54.71 3.00
C MET A 6 37.34 54.16 1.59
N SER A 7 38.18 54.53 0.62
CA SER A 7 38.13 54.03 -0.76
C SER A 7 38.38 52.53 -0.83
N LEU A 8 39.45 52.03 -0.20
CA LEU A 8 39.79 50.60 -0.18
C LEU A 8 38.66 49.73 0.40
N ASN A 9 37.99 50.22 1.44
CA ASN A 9 36.89 49.50 2.08
C ASN A 9 35.65 49.41 1.16
N HIS A 10 35.39 50.45 0.35
CA HIS A 10 34.29 50.45 -0.62
C HIS A 10 34.52 49.43 -1.75
N TYR A 11 35.74 49.32 -2.27
CA TYR A 11 36.08 48.33 -3.29
C TYR A 11 36.05 46.89 -2.76
N ASP A 12 36.50 46.66 -1.53
CA ASP A 12 36.48 45.34 -0.88
C ASP A 12 35.02 44.83 -0.73
N ILE A 13 34.12 45.69 -0.25
CA ILE A 13 32.69 45.37 -0.10
C ILE A 13 32.06 45.01 -1.46
N LYS A 14 32.33 45.80 -2.50
CA LYS A 14 31.77 45.56 -3.84
C LYS A 14 32.32 44.26 -4.47
N MET A 15 33.60 43.96 -4.29
CA MET A 15 34.20 42.70 -4.74
C MET A 15 33.64 41.50 -4.00
N ARG A 16 33.33 41.64 -2.70
CA ARG A 16 32.68 40.59 -1.91
C ARG A 16 31.27 40.30 -2.40
N GLU A 17 30.48 41.33 -2.69
CA GLU A 17 29.12 41.17 -3.24
C GLU A 17 29.14 40.45 -4.59
N ILE A 18 30.05 40.82 -5.48
CA ILE A 18 30.22 40.14 -6.78
C ILE A 18 30.63 38.68 -6.57
N PHE A 19 31.60 38.42 -5.69
CA PHE A 19 32.07 37.07 -5.41
C PHE A 19 30.97 36.18 -4.80
N TYR A 20 30.15 36.73 -3.91
CA TYR A 20 29.04 36.00 -3.30
C TYR A 20 27.87 35.82 -4.27
N GLY A 21 27.62 36.80 -5.14
CA GLY A 21 26.62 36.68 -6.20
C GLY A 21 26.99 35.62 -7.26
N ILE A 22 28.27 35.43 -7.56
CA ILE A 22 28.74 34.35 -8.46
C ILE A 22 28.56 32.98 -7.81
N LEU A 23 28.76 32.90 -6.50
CA LEU A 23 28.60 31.65 -5.76
C LEU A 23 27.11 31.35 -5.47
N ASP A 24 26.24 32.36 -5.48
CA ASP A 24 24.80 32.30 -5.18
C ASP A 24 24.50 31.45 -3.94
N VAL A 25 25.38 31.53 -2.94
CA VAL A 25 25.34 30.68 -1.75
C VAL A 25 24.52 31.36 -0.68
N GLU A 26 23.29 30.91 -0.53
CA GLU A 26 22.44 31.24 0.60
C GLU A 26 22.96 30.47 1.85
N ASN A 27 23.52 31.19 2.83
CA ASN A 27 23.81 30.68 4.18
C ASN A 27 24.85 29.55 4.37
N SER A 28 26.04 29.61 3.75
CA SER A 28 27.17 28.77 4.22
C SER A 28 28.45 29.56 4.47
N LYS A 29 29.30 29.06 5.39
CA LYS A 29 30.62 29.63 5.73
C LYS A 29 31.67 29.45 4.62
N THR A 30 31.32 28.71 3.57
CA THR A 30 32.19 28.34 2.45
C THR A 30 32.58 29.53 1.58
N PRO A 31 31.65 30.37 1.08
CA PRO A 31 31.96 31.61 0.36
C PRO A 31 32.83 32.58 1.16
N GLU A 32 32.65 32.68 2.48
CA GLU A 32 33.50 33.53 3.33
C GLU A 32 34.97 33.09 3.33
N LYS A 33 35.21 31.78 3.47
CA LYS A 33 36.57 31.22 3.47
C LYS A 33 37.22 31.34 2.09
N LEU A 34 36.48 31.08 1.02
CA LEU A 34 36.94 31.24 -0.36
C LEU A 34 37.29 32.70 -0.67
N TYR A 35 36.47 33.66 -0.23
CA TYR A 35 36.74 35.08 -0.42
C TYR A 35 37.94 35.56 0.39
N LEU A 36 38.13 35.06 1.61
CA LEU A 36 39.32 35.37 2.42
C LEU A 36 40.60 34.86 1.74
N LEU A 37 40.56 33.65 1.17
CA LEU A 37 41.67 33.08 0.40
C LEU A 37 41.94 33.91 -0.87
N PHE A 38 40.87 34.33 -1.56
CA PHE A 38 40.94 35.23 -2.71
C PHE A 38 41.62 36.56 -2.38
N ARG A 39 41.19 37.20 -1.29
CA ARG A 39 41.71 38.48 -0.84
C ARG A 39 43.17 38.40 -0.42
N LEU A 40 43.56 37.39 0.35
CA LEU A 40 44.94 37.20 0.79
C LEU A 40 45.90 37.02 -0.39
N ALA A 41 45.52 36.20 -1.35
CA ALA A 41 46.31 35.98 -2.54
C ALA A 41 46.38 37.22 -3.45
N LEU A 42 45.27 37.95 -3.62
CA LEU A 42 45.27 39.23 -4.35
C LEU A 42 46.24 40.24 -3.72
N ILE A 43 46.21 40.39 -2.39
CA ILE A 43 47.11 41.27 -1.64
C ILE A 43 48.57 40.83 -1.80
N PHE A 44 48.83 39.52 -1.71
CA PHE A 44 50.16 38.96 -1.90
C PHE A 44 50.70 39.23 -3.31
N SER A 45 49.89 38.97 -4.36
CA SER A 45 50.26 39.23 -5.75
C SER A 45 50.53 40.72 -6.03
N VAL A 46 49.68 41.62 -5.50
CA VAL A 46 49.89 43.07 -5.63
C VAL A 46 51.13 43.51 -4.85
N GLY A 47 51.39 42.92 -3.67
CA GLY A 47 52.59 43.18 -2.88
C GLY A 47 53.87 42.82 -3.64
N VAL A 48 53.91 41.62 -4.22
CA VAL A 48 55.04 41.16 -5.06
C VAL A 48 55.22 42.04 -6.30
N PHE A 49 54.11 42.48 -6.92
CA PHE A 49 54.15 43.42 -8.05
C PHE A 49 54.76 44.76 -7.66
N ILE A 50 54.34 45.35 -6.53
CA ILE A 50 54.86 46.63 -6.06
C ILE A 50 56.35 46.52 -5.71
N VAL A 51 56.77 45.46 -5.01
CA VAL A 51 58.19 45.24 -4.66
C VAL A 51 59.05 45.11 -5.91
N ASN A 52 58.61 44.34 -6.91
CA ASN A 52 59.33 44.23 -8.17
C ASN A 52 59.33 45.54 -8.97
N LEU A 53 58.24 46.31 -8.96
CA LEU A 53 58.16 47.60 -9.64
C LEU A 53 59.20 48.59 -9.11
N PHE A 54 59.43 48.60 -7.80
CA PHE A 54 60.49 49.42 -7.18
C PHE A 54 61.91 48.91 -7.46
N SER A 55 62.07 47.64 -7.87
CA SER A 55 63.37 47.02 -8.16
C SER A 55 63.85 47.23 -9.62
N ILE A 56 62.98 47.68 -10.54
CA ILE A 56 63.20 47.77 -12.00
C ILE A 56 63.89 49.08 -12.46
N GLY A 57 64.60 49.78 -11.58
CA GLY A 57 65.27 51.06 -11.91
C GLY A 57 65.96 51.10 -13.29
N THR A 58 65.42 51.94 -14.20
CA THR A 58 65.94 52.35 -15.53
C THR A 58 66.68 51.28 -16.34
N SER A 59 66.00 50.23 -16.80
CA SER A 59 66.61 49.13 -17.55
C SER A 59 65.81 48.66 -18.77
N ASP A 60 66.52 47.94 -19.67
CA ASP A 60 66.12 47.51 -21.02
C ASP A 60 64.78 46.76 -21.12
N PHE A 61 64.19 46.75 -22.33
CA PHE A 61 62.93 46.07 -22.67
C PHE A 61 62.90 44.57 -22.27
N GLY A 62 64.05 43.89 -22.18
CA GLY A 62 64.14 42.51 -21.70
C GLY A 62 63.74 42.33 -20.23
N GLN A 63 64.17 43.23 -19.34
CA GLN A 63 63.80 43.17 -17.91
C GLN A 63 62.33 43.53 -17.67
N TRP A 64 61.73 44.34 -18.56
CA TRP A 64 60.29 44.56 -18.59
C TRP A 64 59.50 43.31 -18.97
N GLY A 65 60.02 42.52 -19.93
CA GLY A 65 59.46 41.23 -20.31
C GLY A 65 59.53 40.21 -19.16
N ASP A 66 60.69 40.12 -18.49
CA ASP A 66 60.88 39.26 -17.32
C ASP A 66 59.98 39.68 -16.14
N PHE A 67 59.74 40.98 -15.95
CA PHE A 67 58.80 41.49 -14.95
C PHE A 67 57.34 41.12 -15.24
N PHE A 68 56.88 41.39 -16.47
CA PHE A 68 55.52 41.02 -16.88
C PHE A 68 55.34 39.51 -16.82
N GLY A 69 56.31 38.73 -17.32
CA GLY A 69 56.28 37.26 -17.23
C GLY A 69 56.28 36.74 -15.80
N GLY A 70 57.10 37.34 -14.92
CA GLY A 70 57.26 36.94 -13.52
C GLY A 70 56.06 37.28 -12.62
N VAL A 71 55.28 38.31 -12.94
CA VAL A 71 54.08 38.70 -12.17
C VAL A 71 52.79 38.18 -12.79
N LEU A 72 52.65 38.27 -14.12
CA LEU A 72 51.41 37.92 -14.80
C LEU A 72 51.13 36.42 -14.71
N ASN A 73 52.16 35.55 -14.81
CA ASN A 73 51.97 34.10 -14.68
C ASN A 73 51.41 33.71 -13.31
N PRO A 74 52.00 34.11 -12.17
CA PRO A 74 51.43 33.80 -10.85
C PRO A 74 50.01 34.32 -10.66
N ILE A 75 49.67 35.51 -11.18
CA ILE A 75 48.30 36.05 -11.13
C ILE A 75 47.34 35.18 -11.93
N LEU A 76 47.70 34.82 -13.17
CA LEU A 76 46.87 33.98 -14.03
C LEU A 76 46.70 32.55 -13.46
N THR A 77 47.78 31.95 -12.95
CA THR A 77 47.73 30.64 -12.28
C THR A 77 46.85 30.69 -11.03
N PHE A 78 46.92 31.77 -10.25
CA PHE A 78 46.07 31.98 -9.10
C PHE A 78 44.59 32.10 -9.47
N LEU A 79 44.28 32.90 -10.48
CA LEU A 79 42.90 33.04 -10.99
C LEU A 79 42.36 31.71 -11.52
N MET A 80 43.19 30.92 -12.21
CA MET A 80 42.82 29.57 -12.64
C MET A 80 42.52 28.65 -11.45
N PHE A 81 43.38 28.63 -10.43
CA PHE A 81 43.15 27.84 -9.22
C PHE A 81 41.87 28.24 -8.49
N MET A 82 41.60 29.54 -8.37
CA MET A 82 40.36 30.05 -7.80
C MET A 82 39.13 29.61 -8.61
N GLY A 83 39.23 29.66 -9.95
CA GLY A 83 38.19 29.14 -10.84
C GLY A 83 37.88 27.67 -10.53
N VAL A 84 38.92 26.83 -10.37
CA VAL A 84 38.76 25.42 -10.01
C VAL A 84 38.11 25.26 -8.63
N LEU A 85 38.55 26.01 -7.62
CA LEU A 85 37.97 25.94 -6.28
C LEU A 85 36.48 26.35 -6.24
N ILE A 86 36.13 27.39 -6.99
CA ILE A 86 34.73 27.83 -7.15
C ILE A 86 33.92 26.71 -7.81
N THR A 87 34.40 26.14 -8.92
CA THR A 87 33.73 25.04 -9.61
C THR A 87 33.56 23.83 -8.70
N LEU A 88 34.56 23.45 -7.90
CA LEU A 88 34.46 22.35 -6.94
C LEU A 88 33.42 22.64 -5.84
N ALA A 89 33.36 23.87 -5.33
CA ALA A 89 32.38 24.26 -4.34
C ALA A 89 30.94 24.19 -4.90
N LEU A 90 30.74 24.64 -6.14
CA LEU A 90 29.47 24.53 -6.84
C LEU A 90 29.08 23.06 -7.09
N GLN A 91 30.00 22.23 -7.57
CA GLN A 91 29.75 20.80 -7.78
C GLN A 91 29.37 20.05 -6.49
N GLN A 92 30.03 20.34 -5.37
CA GLN A 92 29.68 19.73 -4.09
C GLN A 92 28.26 20.07 -3.64
N ARG A 93 27.83 21.31 -3.90
CA ARG A 93 26.47 21.76 -3.63
C ARG A 93 25.47 21.07 -4.54
N GLU A 94 25.70 21.07 -5.85
CA GLU A 94 24.84 20.38 -6.81
C GLU A 94 24.65 18.91 -6.46
N LEU A 95 25.72 18.22 -6.02
CA LEU A 95 25.65 16.85 -5.53
C LEU A 95 24.82 16.71 -4.24
N SER A 96 24.94 17.65 -3.32
CA SER A 96 24.14 17.68 -2.09
C SER A 96 22.66 17.88 -2.40
N ASP A 97 22.33 18.86 -3.23
CA ASP A 97 20.96 19.15 -3.64
C ASP A 97 20.37 17.99 -4.44
N ALA A 98 21.15 17.41 -5.35
CA ALA A 98 20.76 16.19 -6.08
C ALA A 98 20.47 15.04 -5.12
N ARG A 99 21.30 14.81 -4.11
CA ARG A 99 21.06 13.77 -3.10
C ARG A 99 19.74 13.98 -2.36
N ILE A 100 19.43 15.20 -1.95
CA ILE A 100 18.16 15.54 -1.29
C ILE A 100 16.98 15.27 -2.23
N GLN A 101 17.08 15.67 -3.50
CA GLN A 101 16.01 15.42 -4.47
C GLN A 101 15.83 13.93 -4.79
N PHE A 102 16.93 13.16 -4.87
CA PHE A 102 16.88 11.72 -5.03
C PHE A 102 16.20 11.04 -3.84
N GLU A 103 16.53 11.44 -2.61
CA GLU A 103 15.88 10.91 -1.41
C GLU A 103 14.38 11.21 -1.40
N ARG A 104 13.99 12.45 -1.73
CA ARG A 104 12.57 12.82 -1.87
C ARG A 104 11.87 12.00 -2.96
N SER A 105 12.52 11.82 -4.10
CA SER A 105 11.97 11.04 -5.22
C SER A 105 11.81 9.55 -4.86
N ALA A 106 12.77 8.98 -4.13
CA ALA A 106 12.69 7.63 -3.62
C ALA A 106 11.50 7.48 -2.64
N SER A 107 11.35 8.41 -1.69
CA SER A 107 10.22 8.38 -0.75
C SER A 107 8.85 8.52 -1.44
N ALA A 108 8.76 9.37 -2.47
CA ALA A 108 7.55 9.54 -3.27
C ALA A 108 7.22 8.27 -4.06
N LEU A 109 8.24 7.59 -4.60
CA LEU A 109 8.08 6.34 -5.33
C LEU A 109 7.60 5.21 -4.41
N GLU A 110 8.13 5.11 -3.18
CA GLU A 110 7.67 4.14 -2.19
C GLU A 110 6.19 4.35 -1.83
N ALA A 111 5.77 5.59 -1.59
CA ALA A 111 4.37 5.92 -1.33
C ALA A 111 3.46 5.60 -2.54
N GLN A 112 3.95 5.84 -3.75
CA GLN A 112 3.25 5.49 -4.99
C GLN A 112 3.10 3.98 -5.15
N GLN A 113 4.15 3.19 -4.84
CA GLN A 113 4.09 1.73 -4.89
C GLN A 113 3.05 1.17 -3.92
N ALA A 114 2.99 1.68 -2.69
CA ALA A 114 1.98 1.26 -1.70
C ALA A 114 0.55 1.59 -2.18
N THR A 115 0.35 2.76 -2.77
CA THR A 115 -0.94 3.18 -3.35
C THR A 115 -1.32 2.29 -4.54
N ALA A 116 -0.37 2.02 -5.44
CA ALA A 116 -0.59 1.17 -6.60
C ALA A 116 -0.92 -0.28 -6.22
N ALA A 117 -0.28 -0.81 -5.18
CA ALA A 117 -0.60 -2.14 -4.64
C ALA A 117 -2.04 -2.21 -4.10
N THR A 118 -2.48 -1.18 -3.39
CA THR A 118 -3.86 -1.08 -2.89
C THR A 118 -4.86 -1.00 -4.04
N GLN A 119 -4.61 -0.16 -5.05
CA GLN A 119 -5.46 -0.05 -6.24
C GLN A 119 -5.53 -1.35 -7.05
N ALA A 120 -4.40 -2.05 -7.21
CA ALA A 120 -4.36 -3.34 -7.90
C ALA A 120 -5.15 -4.41 -7.16
N PHE A 121 -5.07 -4.43 -5.82
CA PHE A 121 -5.88 -5.28 -4.96
C PHE A 121 -7.38 -4.98 -5.11
N GLU A 122 -7.78 -3.72 -4.93
CA GLU A 122 -9.18 -3.28 -5.04
C GLU A 122 -9.77 -3.62 -6.41
N SER A 123 -9.03 -3.32 -7.48
CA SER A 123 -9.42 -3.68 -8.85
C SER A 123 -9.68 -5.18 -9.00
N THR A 124 -8.77 -6.02 -8.48
CA THR A 124 -8.91 -7.48 -8.52
C THR A 124 -10.12 -7.95 -7.72
N LEU A 125 -10.30 -7.43 -6.50
CA LEU A 125 -11.43 -7.76 -5.64
C LEU A 125 -12.76 -7.41 -6.31
N PHE A 126 -12.92 -6.17 -6.79
CA PHE A 126 -14.16 -5.72 -7.43
C PHE A 126 -14.46 -6.46 -8.74
N ASN A 127 -13.43 -6.81 -9.52
CA ASN A 127 -13.61 -7.64 -10.71
C ASN A 127 -14.17 -9.03 -10.37
N ILE A 128 -13.67 -9.65 -9.31
CA ILE A 128 -14.15 -10.97 -8.88
C ILE A 128 -15.56 -10.86 -8.27
N ILE A 129 -15.85 -9.82 -7.47
CA ILE A 129 -17.20 -9.56 -6.96
C ILE A 129 -18.19 -9.37 -8.12
N ASN A 130 -17.81 -8.61 -9.15
CA ASN A 130 -18.65 -8.42 -10.33
C ASN A 130 -18.90 -9.73 -11.07
N SER A 131 -17.86 -10.55 -11.25
CA SER A 131 -18.00 -11.89 -11.85
C SER A 131 -18.89 -12.81 -11.00
N PHE A 132 -18.75 -12.77 -9.67
CA PHE A 132 -19.60 -13.49 -8.75
C PHE A 132 -21.08 -13.09 -8.86
N ASN A 133 -21.36 -11.78 -8.90
CA ASN A 133 -22.72 -11.27 -9.10
C ASN A 133 -23.29 -11.68 -10.46
N GLN A 134 -22.49 -11.65 -11.53
CA GLN A 134 -22.90 -12.12 -12.86
C GLN A 134 -23.21 -13.62 -12.86
N ASN A 135 -22.34 -14.45 -12.30
CA ASN A 135 -22.56 -15.89 -12.20
C ASN A 135 -23.82 -16.21 -11.38
N THR A 136 -24.02 -15.46 -10.28
CA THR A 136 -25.22 -15.58 -9.46
C THR A 136 -26.48 -15.21 -10.25
N SER A 137 -26.43 -14.17 -11.08
CA SER A 137 -27.55 -13.78 -11.94
C SER A 137 -27.89 -14.82 -13.03
N GLN A 138 -26.91 -15.63 -13.42
CA GLN A 138 -27.06 -16.69 -14.42
C GLN A 138 -27.56 -18.02 -13.83
N LEU A 139 -27.64 -18.15 -12.50
CA LEU A 139 -28.22 -19.34 -11.88
C LEU A 139 -29.66 -19.52 -12.34
N ASP A 140 -30.01 -20.74 -12.74
CA ASP A 140 -31.37 -21.08 -13.12
C ASP A 140 -31.82 -22.40 -12.49
N LEU A 141 -33.11 -22.45 -12.15
CA LEU A 141 -33.79 -23.64 -11.68
C LEU A 141 -35.03 -23.83 -12.54
N ILE A 142 -35.09 -24.95 -13.27
CA ILE A 142 -36.22 -25.31 -14.12
C ILE A 142 -37.23 -26.09 -13.27
N PRO A 143 -38.41 -25.53 -12.94
CA PRO A 143 -39.41 -26.23 -12.16
C PRO A 143 -40.10 -27.30 -13.02
N LYS A 144 -40.56 -28.38 -12.39
CA LYS A 144 -41.40 -29.37 -13.06
C LYS A 144 -42.77 -28.77 -13.41
N GLY A 145 -43.34 -29.17 -14.55
CA GLY A 145 -44.72 -28.84 -14.92
C GLY A 145 -44.90 -27.52 -15.68
N GLY A 146 -43.90 -27.08 -16.45
CA GLY A 146 -44.04 -25.97 -17.41
C GLY A 146 -44.12 -24.57 -16.81
N ARG A 147 -43.79 -24.42 -15.52
CA ARG A 147 -43.63 -23.10 -14.88
C ARG A 147 -42.38 -22.40 -15.42
N PRO A 148 -42.36 -21.05 -15.44
CA PRO A 148 -41.17 -20.31 -15.86
C PRO A 148 -39.95 -20.67 -14.97
N PRO A 149 -38.73 -20.64 -15.53
CA PRO A 149 -37.52 -20.84 -14.76
C PRO A 149 -37.40 -19.79 -13.66
N ILE A 150 -36.94 -20.22 -12.49
CA ILE A 150 -36.52 -19.31 -11.42
C ILE A 150 -35.07 -18.97 -11.72
N THR A 151 -34.72 -17.68 -11.71
CA THR A 151 -33.39 -17.23 -12.13
C THR A 151 -32.75 -16.31 -11.11
N GLY A 152 -31.43 -16.21 -11.19
CA GLY A 152 -30.66 -15.30 -10.36
C GLY A 152 -30.75 -15.60 -8.87
N ARG A 153 -30.87 -14.53 -8.07
CA ARG A 153 -30.95 -14.64 -6.60
C ARG A 153 -32.24 -15.28 -6.09
N ASP A 154 -33.32 -15.28 -6.89
CA ASP A 154 -34.60 -15.92 -6.49
C ASP A 154 -34.46 -17.44 -6.32
N CYS A 155 -33.44 -18.03 -6.95
CA CYS A 155 -33.08 -19.43 -6.76
C CYS A 155 -32.77 -19.76 -5.29
N PHE A 156 -32.22 -18.81 -4.52
CA PHE A 156 -31.88 -19.01 -3.11
C PHE A 156 -33.10 -19.16 -2.20
N GLU A 157 -34.25 -18.59 -2.55
CA GLU A 157 -35.50 -18.87 -1.83
C GLU A 157 -35.92 -20.34 -2.02
N THR A 158 -35.74 -20.85 -3.24
CA THR A 158 -36.04 -22.24 -3.57
C THR A 158 -35.06 -23.19 -2.90
N PHE A 159 -33.76 -22.88 -2.92
CA PHE A 159 -32.74 -23.65 -2.22
C PHE A 159 -33.00 -23.70 -0.71
N TYR A 160 -33.31 -22.55 -0.10
CA TYR A 160 -33.65 -22.46 1.31
C TYR A 160 -34.88 -23.33 1.64
N THR A 161 -35.95 -23.24 0.83
CA THR A 161 -37.16 -24.04 1.03
C THR A 161 -36.89 -25.54 0.93
N ARG A 162 -36.08 -25.96 -0.06
CA ARG A 162 -35.67 -27.38 -0.21
C ARG A 162 -34.90 -27.85 1.01
N PHE A 163 -33.91 -27.07 1.45
CA PHE A 163 -33.09 -27.40 2.60
C PHE A 163 -33.92 -27.49 3.89
N SER A 164 -34.77 -26.49 4.15
CA SER A 164 -35.67 -26.44 5.31
C SER A 164 -36.60 -27.66 5.34
N LYS A 165 -37.15 -28.05 4.19
CA LYS A 165 -37.98 -29.25 4.07
C LYS A 165 -37.21 -30.53 4.42
N ILE A 166 -36.00 -30.70 3.86
CA ILE A 166 -35.15 -31.86 4.15
C ILE A 166 -34.87 -31.94 5.66
N PHE A 167 -34.44 -30.83 6.26
CA PHE A 167 -34.14 -30.76 7.69
C PHE A 167 -35.35 -31.11 8.55
N LYS A 168 -36.52 -30.52 8.27
CA LYS A 168 -37.76 -30.80 9.01
C LYS A 168 -38.15 -32.26 8.93
N GLU A 169 -38.18 -32.84 7.73
CA GLU A 169 -38.55 -34.25 7.55
C GLU A 169 -37.59 -35.21 8.26
N LYS A 170 -36.31 -34.87 8.33
CA LYS A 170 -35.31 -35.66 9.07
C LYS A 170 -35.46 -35.48 10.57
N SER A 171 -35.67 -34.24 11.03
CA SER A 171 -35.91 -33.93 12.44
C SER A 171 -37.12 -34.69 12.97
N ASP A 172 -38.26 -34.61 12.27
CA ASP A 172 -39.50 -35.29 12.66
C ASP A 172 -39.32 -36.83 12.78
N LYS A 173 -38.48 -37.42 11.93
CA LYS A 173 -38.25 -38.89 11.90
C LYS A 173 -37.16 -39.36 12.85
N HIS A 174 -36.20 -38.52 13.19
CA HIS A 174 -34.93 -38.96 13.79
C HIS A 174 -34.52 -38.18 15.05
N ALA A 175 -35.31 -37.21 15.51
CA ALA A 175 -35.03 -36.43 16.72
C ALA A 175 -34.87 -37.26 18.00
N SER A 176 -35.45 -38.46 18.07
CA SER A 176 -35.28 -39.37 19.21
C SER A 176 -33.94 -40.11 19.23
N SER A 177 -33.25 -40.17 18.10
CA SER A 177 -32.08 -41.04 17.90
C SER A 177 -30.79 -40.30 17.59
N TYR A 178 -30.88 -39.04 17.15
CA TYR A 178 -29.74 -38.22 16.74
C TYR A 178 -29.87 -36.81 17.31
N SER A 179 -28.73 -36.16 17.56
CA SER A 179 -28.73 -34.76 17.94
C SER A 179 -29.17 -33.86 16.77
N ASP A 180 -29.69 -32.69 17.10
CA ASP A 180 -30.06 -31.64 16.14
C ASP A 180 -28.88 -31.31 15.19
N GLU A 181 -27.66 -31.24 15.73
CA GLU A 181 -26.42 -31.03 14.96
C GLU A 181 -26.14 -32.16 13.96
N GLN A 182 -26.33 -33.42 14.36
CA GLN A 182 -26.15 -34.57 13.45
C GLN A 182 -27.19 -34.57 12.33
N ILE A 183 -28.44 -34.23 12.66
CA ILE A 183 -29.54 -34.11 11.69
C ILE A 183 -29.26 -32.96 10.74
N LEU A 184 -28.74 -31.84 11.23
CA LEU A 184 -28.34 -30.68 10.43
C LEU A 184 -27.26 -31.06 9.42
N TYR A 185 -26.15 -31.68 9.87
CA TYR A 185 -25.08 -32.13 8.99
C TYR A 185 -25.58 -33.07 7.89
N TRP A 186 -26.38 -34.06 8.27
CA TRP A 186 -26.94 -35.01 7.32
C TRP A 186 -27.87 -34.33 6.30
N SER A 187 -28.73 -33.44 6.78
CA SER A 187 -29.68 -32.71 5.94
C SER A 187 -28.98 -31.77 4.97
N PHE A 188 -27.94 -31.08 5.44
CA PHE A 188 -27.15 -30.17 4.60
C PHE A 188 -26.35 -30.94 3.56
N ASP A 189 -25.73 -32.07 3.91
CA ASP A 189 -24.97 -32.88 2.95
C ASP A 189 -25.85 -33.42 1.82
N LEU A 190 -27.06 -33.90 2.16
CA LEU A 190 -28.05 -34.33 1.17
C LEU A 190 -28.49 -33.17 0.28
N PHE A 191 -28.88 -32.04 0.89
CA PHE A 191 -29.26 -30.83 0.17
C PHE A 191 -28.16 -30.35 -0.78
N TYR A 192 -26.92 -30.30 -0.30
CA TYR A 192 -25.78 -29.84 -1.07
C TYR A 192 -25.52 -30.75 -2.27
N LYS A 193 -25.53 -32.07 -2.06
CA LYS A 193 -25.37 -33.06 -3.12
C LYS A 193 -26.45 -32.97 -4.20
N GLU A 194 -27.70 -32.72 -3.81
CA GLU A 194 -28.81 -32.55 -4.76
C GLU A 194 -28.73 -31.26 -5.59
N ASN A 195 -28.02 -30.24 -5.09
CA ASN A 195 -27.91 -28.93 -5.73
C ASN A 195 -26.46 -28.56 -6.09
N GLU A 196 -25.57 -29.56 -6.14
CA GLU A 196 -24.11 -29.39 -6.26
C GLU A 196 -23.72 -28.62 -7.51
N GLN A 197 -24.36 -28.93 -8.65
CA GLN A 197 -24.12 -28.28 -9.93
C GLN A 197 -24.25 -26.75 -9.86
N ASN A 198 -25.18 -26.25 -9.04
CA ASN A 198 -25.46 -24.82 -8.91
C ASN A 198 -24.70 -24.19 -7.74
N LEU A 199 -24.61 -24.89 -6.60
CA LEU A 199 -24.07 -24.33 -5.37
C LEU A 199 -22.56 -24.50 -5.21
N SER A 200 -21.95 -25.50 -5.84
CA SER A 200 -20.52 -25.75 -5.69
C SER A 200 -19.68 -24.58 -6.20
N ASN A 201 -19.92 -24.14 -7.44
CA ASN A 201 -19.19 -23.01 -8.02
C ASN A 201 -19.47 -21.70 -7.27
N TYR A 202 -20.71 -21.51 -6.81
CA TYR A 202 -21.11 -20.34 -6.04
C TYR A 202 -20.33 -20.24 -4.72
N PHE A 203 -20.31 -21.30 -3.89
CA PHE A 203 -19.59 -21.27 -2.61
C PHE A 203 -18.08 -21.22 -2.79
N GLN A 204 -17.52 -21.93 -3.78
CA GLN A 204 -16.08 -21.87 -4.06
C GLN A 204 -15.63 -20.45 -4.46
N THR A 205 -16.44 -19.76 -5.28
CA THR A 205 -16.13 -18.37 -5.67
C THR A 205 -16.21 -17.46 -4.46
N LEU A 206 -17.21 -17.64 -3.60
CA LEU A 206 -17.36 -16.85 -2.39
C LEU A 206 -16.22 -17.09 -1.39
N ASP A 207 -15.76 -18.34 -1.23
CA ASP A 207 -14.57 -18.67 -0.44
C ASP A 207 -13.30 -18.00 -0.98
N ILE A 208 -13.13 -17.95 -2.32
CA ILE A 208 -12.01 -17.25 -2.95
C ILE A 208 -12.07 -15.75 -2.63
N ILE A 209 -13.26 -15.14 -2.72
CA ILE A 209 -13.44 -13.72 -2.36
C ILE A 209 -13.02 -13.49 -0.91
N PHE A 210 -13.50 -14.30 0.04
CA PHE A 210 -13.12 -14.14 1.44
C PHE A 210 -11.62 -14.39 1.67
N ARG A 211 -11.00 -15.32 0.95
CA ARG A 211 -9.54 -15.53 1.02
C ARG A 211 -8.77 -14.32 0.49
N ILE A 212 -9.25 -13.66 -0.55
CA ILE A 212 -8.64 -12.43 -1.08
C ILE A 212 -8.78 -11.31 -0.04
N VAL A 213 -9.97 -11.11 0.51
CA VAL A 213 -10.24 -10.10 1.55
C VAL A 213 -9.36 -10.32 2.79
N ARG A 214 -9.18 -11.57 3.21
CA ARG A 214 -8.28 -11.92 4.33
C ARG A 214 -6.84 -11.40 4.12
N ASN A 215 -6.38 -11.35 2.87
CA ASN A 215 -5.04 -10.92 2.49
C ASN A 215 -5.00 -9.44 2.04
N ALA A 216 -6.02 -8.64 2.37
CA ALA A 216 -6.05 -7.23 2.02
C ALA A 216 -4.85 -6.46 2.62
N PRO A 217 -4.24 -5.51 1.88
CA PRO A 217 -3.11 -4.71 2.38
C PRO A 217 -3.51 -3.75 3.51
N SER A 218 -4.80 -3.44 3.64
CA SER A 218 -5.39 -2.55 4.65
C SER A 218 -6.79 -3.03 5.04
N SER A 219 -7.27 -2.57 6.20
CA SER A 219 -8.63 -2.76 6.77
C SER A 219 -9.47 -3.90 6.17
N ASN A 220 -9.10 -5.15 6.45
CA ASN A 220 -9.78 -6.34 5.93
C ASN A 220 -11.28 -6.40 6.29
N LYS A 221 -11.67 -5.81 7.43
CA LYS A 221 -13.06 -5.75 7.88
C LYS A 221 -13.96 -4.89 6.99
N GLU A 222 -13.46 -3.75 6.50
CA GLU A 222 -14.23 -2.90 5.57
C GLU A 222 -14.56 -3.64 4.27
N TYR A 223 -13.56 -4.33 3.69
CA TYR A 223 -13.76 -5.15 2.50
C TYR A 223 -14.67 -6.35 2.76
N LEU A 224 -14.60 -6.94 3.95
CA LEU A 224 -15.49 -8.02 4.35
C LEU A 224 -16.95 -7.54 4.39
N ASP A 225 -17.21 -6.40 5.01
CA ASP A 225 -18.55 -5.81 5.09
C ASP A 225 -19.11 -5.49 3.70
N ILE A 226 -18.26 -5.01 2.78
CA ILE A 226 -18.63 -4.80 1.37
C ILE A 226 -19.09 -6.10 0.72
N VAL A 227 -18.34 -7.20 0.90
CA VAL A 227 -18.69 -8.51 0.32
C VAL A 227 -19.99 -9.05 0.92
N LEU A 228 -20.15 -8.99 2.24
CA LEU A 228 -21.36 -9.45 2.91
C LEU A 228 -22.60 -8.66 2.46
N ALA A 229 -22.45 -7.35 2.22
CA ALA A 229 -23.52 -6.50 1.70
C ALA A 229 -23.98 -6.87 0.27
N GLN A 230 -23.19 -7.66 -0.49
CA GLN A 230 -23.59 -8.16 -1.81
C GLN A 230 -24.53 -9.37 -1.72
N LEU A 231 -24.63 -10.03 -0.56
CA LEU A 231 -25.37 -11.26 -0.36
C LEU A 231 -26.78 -10.97 0.17
N SER A 232 -27.78 -11.64 -0.38
CA SER A 232 -29.12 -11.63 0.21
C SER A 232 -29.17 -12.39 1.53
N ASN A 233 -30.19 -12.13 2.34
CA ASN A 233 -30.41 -12.85 3.60
C ASN A 233 -30.45 -14.38 3.43
N ARG A 234 -30.99 -14.87 2.29
CA ARG A 234 -31.03 -16.32 2.00
C ARG A 234 -29.66 -16.87 1.65
N GLU A 235 -28.89 -16.13 0.85
CA GLU A 235 -27.49 -16.48 0.52
C GLU A 235 -26.65 -16.57 1.79
N ILE A 236 -26.75 -15.57 2.68
CA ILE A 236 -26.04 -15.53 3.97
C ILE A 236 -26.38 -16.75 4.81
N ILE A 237 -27.66 -17.12 4.92
CA ILE A 237 -28.11 -18.23 5.77
C ILE A 237 -27.66 -19.59 5.21
N ILE A 238 -27.79 -19.81 3.91
CA ILE A 238 -27.34 -21.07 3.31
C ILE A 238 -25.81 -21.18 3.43
N TYR A 239 -25.08 -20.09 3.21
CA TYR A 239 -23.63 -20.07 3.37
C TYR A 239 -23.20 -20.27 4.84
N PHE A 240 -23.94 -19.71 5.80
CA PHE A 240 -23.73 -19.98 7.22
C PHE A 240 -23.83 -21.48 7.53
N TYR A 241 -24.83 -22.17 6.98
CA TYR A 241 -24.95 -23.63 7.14
C TYR A 241 -23.88 -24.41 6.38
N TYR A 242 -23.41 -23.91 5.23
CA TYR A 242 -22.26 -24.46 4.51
C TYR A 242 -20.98 -24.43 5.37
N LEU A 243 -20.74 -23.33 6.08
CA LEU A 243 -19.61 -23.18 7.01
C LEU A 243 -19.77 -24.06 8.26
N ILE A 244 -20.97 -24.14 8.84
CA ILE A 244 -21.24 -25.03 9.97
C ILE A 244 -20.93 -26.47 9.59
N ALA A 245 -21.39 -26.91 8.41
CA ALA A 245 -21.17 -28.25 7.84
C ALA A 245 -19.72 -28.59 7.49
N ASP A 246 -18.76 -27.76 7.95
CA ASP A 246 -17.32 -27.94 7.85
C ASP A 246 -16.82 -28.13 6.41
N LYS A 247 -17.52 -27.52 5.45
CA LYS A 247 -17.13 -27.57 4.03
C LYS A 247 -15.96 -26.63 3.73
N SER A 248 -15.77 -25.58 4.52
CA SER A 248 -14.68 -24.58 4.37
C SER A 248 -14.12 -24.11 5.72
N PRO A 249 -13.32 -24.95 6.43
CA PRO A 249 -12.86 -24.68 7.80
C PRO A 249 -11.94 -23.44 7.92
N GLU A 250 -11.13 -23.17 6.90
CA GLU A 250 -10.25 -22.00 6.86
C GLU A 250 -11.05 -20.70 6.83
N ILE A 251 -12.02 -20.61 5.92
CA ILE A 251 -12.87 -19.44 5.74
C ILE A 251 -13.79 -19.26 6.94
N ARG A 252 -14.33 -20.37 7.46
CA ARG A 252 -15.06 -20.36 8.73
C ARG A 252 -14.23 -19.65 9.81
N SER A 253 -13.02 -20.14 10.10
CA SER A 253 -12.14 -19.55 11.14
C SER A 253 -11.88 -18.06 10.90
N TYR A 254 -11.67 -17.65 9.65
CA TYR A 254 -11.48 -16.24 9.31
C TYR A 254 -12.73 -15.38 9.60
N LEU A 255 -13.91 -15.83 9.16
CA LEU A 255 -15.17 -15.10 9.39
C LEU A 255 -15.55 -15.09 10.87
N GLU A 256 -15.17 -16.12 11.62
CA GLU A 256 -15.25 -16.20 13.09
C GLU A 256 -14.42 -15.08 13.75
N GLU A 257 -13.15 -14.94 13.36
CA GLU A 257 -12.25 -13.91 13.89
C GLU A 257 -12.73 -12.48 13.60
N GLN A 258 -13.45 -12.26 12.50
CA GLN A 258 -13.92 -10.94 12.07
C GLN A 258 -15.31 -10.55 12.59
N ASP A 259 -16.00 -11.45 13.31
CA ASP A 259 -17.38 -11.27 13.76
C ASP A 259 -18.36 -10.97 12.59
N ALA A 260 -18.14 -11.69 11.48
CA ALA A 260 -18.81 -11.46 10.19
C ALA A 260 -20.34 -11.64 10.24
N PHE A 261 -20.83 -12.47 11.16
CA PHE A 261 -22.24 -12.83 11.29
C PHE A 261 -22.92 -12.20 12.51
N SER A 262 -22.35 -11.13 13.06
CA SER A 262 -23.00 -10.35 14.14
C SER A 262 -24.39 -9.84 13.75
N SER A 263 -24.62 -9.52 12.47
CA SER A 263 -25.91 -9.12 11.91
C SER A 263 -26.64 -10.24 11.15
N LEU A 264 -26.43 -11.51 11.53
CA LEU A 264 -27.07 -12.66 10.90
C LEU A 264 -28.61 -12.50 10.92
N PRO A 265 -29.32 -12.79 9.83
CA PRO A 265 -30.78 -12.68 9.80
C PRO A 265 -31.42 -13.89 10.48
N VAL A 266 -31.39 -13.88 11.82
CA VAL A 266 -31.79 -14.99 12.70
C VAL A 266 -33.20 -15.52 12.44
N ALA A 267 -34.11 -14.69 11.94
CA ALA A 267 -35.48 -15.06 11.57
C ALA A 267 -35.56 -16.16 10.48
N TYR A 268 -34.46 -16.42 9.80
CA TYR A 268 -34.36 -17.42 8.74
C TYR A 268 -33.55 -18.65 9.14
N LEU A 269 -33.11 -18.75 10.39
CA LEU A 269 -32.51 -19.99 10.88
C LEU A 269 -33.54 -21.12 10.87
N LEU A 270 -33.08 -22.35 10.63
CA LEU A 270 -33.94 -23.53 10.68
C LEU A 270 -34.38 -23.88 12.11
N ASN A 271 -33.60 -23.46 13.09
CA ASN A 271 -33.83 -23.58 14.53
C ASN A 271 -33.06 -22.45 15.22
N ASP A 272 -33.68 -21.77 16.18
CA ASP A 272 -33.06 -20.65 16.90
C ASP A 272 -31.76 -21.05 17.61
N GLN A 273 -31.66 -22.33 18.04
CA GLN A 273 -30.45 -22.90 18.65
C GLN A 273 -29.26 -22.96 17.68
N HIS A 274 -29.50 -22.95 16.36
CA HIS A 274 -28.43 -22.98 15.36
C HIS A 274 -27.57 -21.72 15.38
N ALA A 275 -28.08 -20.59 15.87
CA ALA A 275 -27.29 -19.39 16.09
C ALA A 275 -26.08 -19.69 17.02
N GLY A 276 -26.31 -20.54 18.03
CA GLY A 276 -25.30 -21.01 18.97
C GLY A 276 -24.34 -22.07 18.41
N MET A 277 -24.70 -22.78 17.34
CA MET A 277 -23.75 -23.62 16.58
C MET A 277 -22.74 -22.76 15.82
N GLY A 278 -23.17 -21.55 15.48
CA GLY A 278 -22.34 -20.41 15.11
C GLY A 278 -21.78 -19.62 16.30
N ALA A 279 -21.82 -20.08 17.55
CA ALA A 279 -21.19 -19.36 18.68
C ALA A 279 -19.65 -19.40 18.66
N LYS A 280 -19.05 -20.02 17.65
CA LYS A 280 -17.67 -19.73 17.25
C LYS A 280 -17.58 -18.60 16.19
N LEU A 281 -18.67 -18.27 15.50
CA LEU A 281 -18.89 -17.20 14.50
C LEU A 281 -19.49 -15.90 15.08
N GLY A 282 -19.19 -15.57 16.34
CA GLY A 282 -19.50 -14.24 16.89
C GLY A 282 -20.90 -14.00 17.45
N VAL A 283 -21.77 -15.03 17.52
CA VAL A 283 -23.08 -14.90 18.19
C VAL A 283 -22.93 -15.23 19.68
N GLN A 284 -23.26 -14.28 20.57
CA GLN A 284 -23.07 -14.44 22.02
C GLN A 284 -24.00 -15.50 22.67
N GLN A 285 -23.35 -16.49 23.32
CA GLN A 285 -23.74 -17.45 24.40
C GLN A 285 -24.78 -18.56 24.08
N ALA A 286 -24.65 -19.84 24.48
CA ALA A 286 -23.86 -20.49 25.56
C ALA A 286 -23.53 -22.00 25.32
N THR A 287 -22.44 -22.47 25.95
CA THR A 287 -22.08 -23.85 26.36
C THR A 287 -21.73 -24.96 25.34
N GLY A 288 -20.43 -25.11 25.07
CA GLY A 288 -19.58 -26.24 25.51
C GLY A 288 -19.81 -27.68 25.01
N ARG A 289 -19.06 -28.11 23.98
CA ARG A 289 -18.05 -29.23 23.96
C ARG A 289 -17.75 -29.65 22.51
N ARG A 290 -16.47 -29.83 22.19
CA ARG A 290 -16.01 -30.41 20.92
C ARG A 290 -16.06 -31.94 21.00
N SER A 291 -16.61 -32.60 19.99
CA SER A 291 -16.31 -33.99 19.67
C SER A 291 -16.45 -34.23 18.17
N SER A 292 -15.33 -34.60 17.53
CA SER A 292 -15.30 -35.08 16.15
C SER A 292 -16.17 -36.33 16.01
N VAL A 293 -17.27 -36.25 15.25
CA VAL A 293 -18.12 -37.42 14.97
C VAL A 293 -17.66 -38.05 13.65
N ARG A 294 -17.16 -39.30 13.71
CA ARG A 294 -16.96 -40.13 12.51
C ARG A 294 -18.33 -40.52 11.95
N ILE A 295 -18.55 -40.22 10.67
CA ILE A 295 -19.69 -40.69 9.87
C ILE A 295 -19.51 -42.21 9.63
N PRO A 296 -20.47 -43.07 10.03
CA PRO A 296 -20.41 -44.50 9.71
C PRO A 296 -20.68 -44.76 8.22
N PRO A 297 -19.93 -45.66 7.56
CA PRO A 297 -20.17 -46.01 6.16
C PRO A 297 -21.35 -46.98 6.09
N GLY A 298 -22.49 -46.53 5.56
CA GLY A 298 -23.66 -47.41 5.44
C GLY A 298 -24.93 -46.83 4.84
N ILE A 299 -24.91 -45.65 4.21
CA ILE A 299 -26.11 -45.09 3.57
C ILE A 299 -25.77 -44.79 2.10
N ARG A 300 -26.12 -45.74 1.23
CA ARG A 300 -26.32 -45.50 -0.20
C ARG A 300 -27.70 -44.89 -0.41
#